data_AF-A0A7K1SU10-F1
#
_entry.id   AF-A0A7K1SU10-F1
#
_cell.length_a   1.000
_cell.length_b   1.000
_cell.length_c   1.000
_cell.angle_alpha   90.00
_cell.angle_beta   90.00
_cell.angle_gamma   90.00
#
_symmetry.space_group_name_H-M   'P 1'
#
loop_
_entity.id
_entity.type
_entity.pdbx_description
1 polymer ?
#
loop_
_entity_poly.entity_id
_entity_poly.type
_entity_poly.pdbx_seq_one_letter_code
_entity_poly.pdbx_strand_id
1 'polypeptide(L)'
;MIITAYQTLEDKDNVDEIETDGPYECRRADAWLGFGYYFWDTNMDWAKAWGEGSYKKRGKEYIIGRCQLDLSKDCYDLMGNVNHQQDILHKPLKC
;
A
#
# COMPACT_ATOMS: atom_id res chain seq x y z
N MET A 1 4.01 13.86 -8.52
CA MET A 1 5.31 13.66 -7.85
C MET A 1 5.56 12.18 -7.86
N ILE A 2 6.65 11.72 -8.47
CA ILE A 2 6.98 10.30 -8.47
C ILE A 2 7.72 9.97 -7.17
N ILE A 3 7.23 8.99 -6.42
CA ILE A 3 7.90 8.49 -5.21
C ILE A 3 8.22 6.99 -5.33
N THR A 4 9.24 6.55 -4.59
CA THR A 4 9.48 5.12 -4.37
C THR A 4 8.64 4.64 -3.19
N ALA A 5 7.89 3.56 -3.42
CA ALA A 5 7.06 2.94 -2.40
C ALA A 5 7.21 1.41 -2.42
N TYR A 6 6.77 0.75 -1.35
CA TYR A 6 6.97 -0.68 -1.13
C TYR A 6 5.66 -1.36 -0.75
N GLN A 7 5.30 -2.44 -1.45
CA GLN A 7 4.16 -3.29 -1.12
C GLN A 7 4.65 -4.60 -0.50
N THR A 8 4.21 -4.92 0.72
CA THR A 8 4.55 -6.18 1.40
C THR A 8 3.46 -7.22 1.16
N LEU A 9 3.81 -8.32 0.50
CA LEU A 9 2.90 -9.41 0.13
C LEU A 9 3.30 -10.72 0.81
N GLU A 10 2.34 -11.61 1.01
CA GLU A 10 2.65 -13.01 1.33
C GLU A 10 3.43 -13.62 0.16
N ASP A 11 4.53 -14.32 0.46
CA ASP A 11 5.27 -15.05 -0.56
C ASP A 11 4.56 -16.38 -0.85
N LYS A 12 4.08 -16.50 -2.08
CA LYS A 12 3.37 -17.68 -2.60
C LYS A 12 4.15 -18.36 -3.73
N ASP A 13 5.46 -18.12 -3.81
CA ASP A 13 6.33 -18.63 -4.88
C ASP A 13 5.85 -18.18 -6.29
N ASN A 14 5.38 -16.93 -6.39
CA ASN A 14 4.77 -16.36 -7.59
C ASN A 14 5.41 -15.01 -8.00
N VAL A 15 6.73 -14.90 -7.88
CA VAL A 15 7.48 -13.66 -8.16
C VAL A 15 7.21 -13.12 -9.57
N ASP A 16 7.20 -13.97 -10.59
CA ASP A 16 6.96 -13.56 -11.98
C ASP A 16 5.57 -12.92 -12.17
N GLU A 17 4.55 -13.43 -11.47
CA GLU A 17 3.19 -12.88 -11.46
C GLU A 17 3.19 -11.51 -10.77
N ILE A 18 3.87 -11.39 -9.63
CA ILE A 18 3.96 -10.14 -8.88
C ILE A 18 4.64 -9.04 -9.71
N GLU A 19 5.68 -9.37 -10.47
CA GLU A 19 6.36 -8.41 -11.35
C GLU A 19 5.49 -7.99 -12.55
N THR A 20 4.61 -8.87 -13.04
CA THR A 20 3.78 -8.62 -14.22
C THR A 20 2.46 -7.93 -13.89
N ASP A 21 1.77 -8.41 -12.86
CA ASP A 21 0.38 -8.07 -12.56
C ASP A 21 0.24 -7.18 -11.30
N GLY A 22 1.31 -7.07 -10.51
CA GLY A 22 1.34 -6.22 -9.33
C GLY A 22 1.23 -4.72 -9.68
N PRO A 23 0.91 -3.86 -8.68
CA PRO A 23 0.63 -4.18 -7.29
C PRO A 23 -0.76 -4.83 -7.08
N TYR A 24 -1.00 -5.45 -5.93
CA TYR A 24 -2.28 -6.08 -5.61
C TYR A 24 -3.13 -5.27 -4.62
N GLU A 25 -4.44 -5.26 -4.86
CA GLU A 25 -5.42 -4.64 -3.96
C GLU A 25 -5.60 -5.48 -2.70
N CYS A 26 -5.51 -4.85 -1.53
CA CYS A 26 -5.92 -5.47 -0.28
C CYS A 26 -7.44 -5.52 -0.21
N ARG A 27 -8.02 -6.72 -0.21
CA ARG A 27 -9.47 -6.97 -0.10
C ARG A 27 -9.89 -7.60 1.24
N ARG A 28 -9.04 -7.47 2.25
CA ARG A 28 -9.32 -8.04 3.58
C ARG A 28 -10.42 -7.24 4.26
N ALA A 29 -11.40 -7.94 4.84
CA ALA A 29 -12.48 -7.30 5.59
C ALA A 29 -11.99 -6.54 6.83
N ASP A 30 -10.82 -6.92 7.38
CA ASP A 30 -10.16 -6.29 8.51
C ASP A 30 -9.06 -5.29 8.10
N ALA A 31 -9.05 -4.85 6.84
CA ALA A 31 -8.11 -3.85 6.36
C ALA A 31 -8.35 -2.47 7.00
N TRP A 32 -7.27 -1.76 7.33
CA TRP A 32 -7.33 -0.51 8.10
C TRP A 32 -8.20 0.58 7.46
N LEU A 33 -8.13 0.72 6.13
CA LEU A 33 -8.85 1.75 5.39
C LEU A 33 -9.80 1.14 4.35
N GLY A 34 -10.21 -0.13 4.55
CA GLY A 34 -11.06 -0.84 3.60
C GLY A 34 -10.27 -1.43 2.42
N PHE A 35 -10.90 -1.49 1.25
CA PHE A 35 -10.27 -2.06 0.06
C PHE A 35 -9.39 -1.02 -0.65
N GLY A 36 -8.18 -1.43 -1.02
CA GLY A 36 -7.25 -0.55 -1.71
C GLY A 36 -5.82 -1.05 -1.74
N TYR A 37 -4.96 -0.30 -2.41
CA TYR A 37 -3.54 -0.61 -2.53
C TYR A 37 -2.77 0.05 -1.39
N TYR A 38 -2.11 -0.76 -0.57
CA TYR A 38 -1.32 -0.27 0.56
C TYR A 38 0.17 -0.34 0.26
N PHE A 39 0.84 0.77 0.55
CA PHE A 39 2.27 0.92 0.35
C PHE A 39 2.91 1.57 1.58
N TRP A 40 4.17 1.24 1.79
CA TRP A 40 5.08 1.98 2.66
C TRP A 40 5.89 2.92 1.80
N ASP A 41 5.76 4.22 2.00
CA ASP A 41 6.53 5.23 1.29
C ASP A 41 7.90 5.44 1.95
N THR A 42 8.95 5.61 1.15
CA THR A 42 10.29 6.05 1.58
C THR A 42 11.07 5.18 2.60
N ASN A 43 10.42 4.29 3.35
CA ASN A 43 11.01 3.52 4.43
C ASN A 43 10.80 2.02 4.24
N MET A 44 11.82 1.37 3.68
CA MET A 44 11.83 -0.08 3.48
C MET A 44 11.81 -0.86 4.79
N ASP A 45 12.31 -0.30 5.90
CA ASP A 45 12.35 -1.02 7.17
C ASP A 45 10.96 -1.15 7.80
N TRP A 46 10.04 -0.23 7.52
CA TRP A 46 8.63 -0.39 7.89
C TRP A 46 7.96 -1.51 7.10
N ALA A 47 8.27 -1.64 5.80
CA ALA A 47 7.79 -2.75 4.98
C ALA A 47 8.28 -4.11 5.49
N LYS A 48 9.55 -4.19 5.93
CA LYS A 48 10.11 -5.39 6.59
C LYS A 48 9.45 -5.65 7.94
N ALA A 49 9.35 -4.64 8.81
CA ALA A 49 8.72 -4.79 10.12
C ALA A 49 7.28 -5.28 10.01
N TRP A 50 6.54 -4.81 9.00
CA TRP A 50 5.22 -5.32 8.67
C TRP A 50 5.26 -6.79 8.24
N GLY A 51 6.20 -7.16 7.37
CA GLY A 51 6.38 -8.54 6.91
C GLY A 51 6.66 -9.52 8.05
N GLU A 52 7.58 -9.14 8.95
CA GLU A 52 7.89 -9.89 10.16
C GLU A 52 6.66 -10.03 11.07
N GLY A 53 5.94 -8.94 11.29
CA GLY A 53 4.77 -8.91 12.18
C GLY A 53 3.53 -9.64 11.64
N SER A 54 3.30 -9.57 10.33
CA SER A 54 2.05 -9.98 9.70
C SER A 54 2.12 -11.36 9.05
N TYR A 55 3.28 -11.75 8.50
CA TYR A 55 3.47 -13.02 7.80
C TYR A 55 4.34 -13.98 8.60
N LYS A 56 5.58 -13.59 8.98
CA LYS A 56 6.52 -14.49 9.67
C LYS A 56 5.99 -14.99 11.01
N LYS A 57 5.40 -14.12 11.83
CA LYS A 57 4.73 -14.52 13.09
C LYS A 57 3.61 -15.55 12.92
N ARG A 58 3.07 -15.72 11.71
CA ARG A 58 2.04 -16.69 11.35
C ARG A 58 2.60 -17.91 10.61
N GLY A 59 3.91 -18.07 10.56
CA GLY A 59 4.58 -19.17 9.86
C GLY A 59 4.56 -19.04 8.33
N LYS A 60 4.43 -17.82 7.81
CA LYS A 60 4.41 -17.53 6.37
C LYS A 60 5.63 -16.71 5.95
N GLU A 61 6.06 -16.89 4.71
CA GLU A 61 7.08 -16.07 4.07
C GLU A 61 6.46 -14.80 3.47
N TYR A 62 7.30 -13.79 3.18
CA TYR A 62 6.85 -12.54 2.57
C TYR A 62 7.86 -12.00 1.57
N ILE A 63 7.34 -11.27 0.59
CA ILE A 63 8.12 -10.53 -0.41
C ILE A 63 7.75 -9.04 -0.35
N ILE A 64 8.71 -8.18 -0.69
CA ILE A 64 8.50 -6.74 -0.79
C ILE A 64 8.70 -6.32 -2.24
N GLY A 65 7.62 -5.94 -2.91
CA GLY A 65 7.66 -5.33 -4.24
C GLY A 65 8.00 -3.84 -4.14
N ARG A 66 8.96 -3.37 -4.93
CA ARG A 66 9.30 -1.94 -5.04
C ARG A 66 8.53 -1.34 -6.22
N CYS A 67 7.80 -0.26 -5.97
CA CYS A 67 7.00 0.44 -6.97
C CYS A 67 7.44 1.90 -7.13
N GLN A 68 7.10 2.51 -8.27
CA GLN A 68 7.10 3.96 -8.46
C GLN A 68 5.64 4.43 -8.50
N LEU A 69 5.26 5.32 -7.58
CA LEU A 69 3.90 5.86 -7.51
C LEU A 69 3.90 7.29 -8.03
N ASP A 70 3.00 7.61 -8.96
CA ASP A 70 2.76 8.98 -9.39
C ASP A 70 1.66 9.64 -8.57
N LEU A 71 2.07 10.39 -7.55
CA LEU A 71 1.17 11.15 -6.69
C LEU A 71 0.74 12.50 -7.31
N SER A 72 1.12 12.81 -8.56
CA SER A 72 0.59 14.01 -9.23
C SER A 72 -0.86 13.87 -9.66
N LYS A 73 -1.37 12.64 -9.71
CA LYS A 73 -2.73 12.31 -10.14
C LYS A 73 -3.44 11.60 -9.01
N ASP A 74 -4.68 12.01 -8.75
CA ASP A 74 -5.62 11.29 -7.88
C ASP A 74 -5.11 10.97 -6.46
N CYS A 75 -4.25 11.83 -5.89
CA CYS A 75 -3.72 11.69 -4.54
C CYS A 75 -4.10 12.89 -3.66
N TYR A 76 -4.77 12.61 -2.54
CA TYR A 76 -5.06 13.59 -1.50
C TYR A 76 -3.88 13.71 -0.52
N ASP A 77 -3.12 14.79 -0.61
CA ASP A 77 -2.22 15.22 0.47
C ASP A 77 -3.00 15.69 1.71
N LEU A 78 -3.11 14.82 2.72
CA LEU A 78 -3.83 15.10 3.97
C LEU A 78 -2.97 15.79 5.03
N MET A 79 -1.68 16.05 4.78
CA MET A 79 -0.77 16.67 5.75
C MET A 79 -0.38 18.10 5.36
N GLY A 80 -0.14 18.33 4.07
CA GLY A 80 0.32 19.61 3.52
C GLY A 80 -0.76 20.42 2.81
N ASN A 81 -1.95 19.85 2.54
CA ASN A 81 -2.98 20.50 1.74
C ASN A 81 -4.36 20.49 2.42
N VAL A 82 -4.75 21.64 2.98
CA VAL A 82 -6.04 21.82 3.68
C VAL A 82 -7.25 21.59 2.76
N ASN A 83 -7.16 21.93 1.47
CA ASN A 83 -8.27 21.71 0.55
C ASN A 83 -8.54 20.22 0.36
N HIS A 84 -7.48 19.40 0.28
CA HIS A 84 -7.60 17.96 0.21
C HIS A 84 -8.22 17.37 1.49
N GLN A 85 -7.86 17.88 2.66
CA GLN A 85 -8.49 17.51 3.94
C GLN A 85 -9.99 17.87 3.99
N GLN A 86 -10.38 19.01 3.44
CA GLN A 86 -11.79 19.37 3.38
C GLN A 86 -12.55 18.50 2.37
N ASP A 87 -11.96 18.22 1.21
CA ASP A 87 -12.58 17.39 0.17
C ASP A 87 -12.94 15.99 0.69
N ILE A 88 -12.04 15.33 1.43
CA ILE A 88 -12.30 14.00 1.99
C ILE A 88 -13.39 13.99 3.07
N LEU A 89 -13.56 15.10 3.80
CA LEU A 89 -14.59 15.23 4.84
C LEU A 89 -15.98 15.56 4.26
N HIS A 90 -16.05 16.22 3.10
CA HIS A 90 -17.30 16.75 2.55
C HIS A 90 -17.77 16.02 1.29
N LYS A 91 -16.94 15.18 0.66
CA LYS A 91 -17.40 14.24 -0.38
C LYS A 91 -17.63 12.87 0.26
N PRO A 92 -18.86 12.33 0.26
CA PRO A 92 -19.06 10.95 0.63
C PRO A 92 -18.22 10.09 -0.32
N LEU A 93 -17.32 9.29 0.25
CA LEU A 93 -16.64 8.22 -0.46
C LEU A 93 -17.72 7.39 -1.15
N LYS A 94 -17.84 7.54 -2.47
CA LYS A 94 -18.69 6.65 -3.26
C LYS A 94 -18.02 5.29 -3.24
N CYS A 95 -18.54 4.41 -2.38
CA CYS A 95 -18.37 2.98 -2.47
C CYS A 95 -18.97 2.43 -3.78
#